data_AF-A0A940KTD0-F1
#
_entry.id   AF-A0A940KTD0-F1
#
_cell.length_a   1.000
_cell.length_b   1.000
_cell.length_c   1.000
_cell.angle_alpha   90.00
_cell.angle_beta   90.00
_cell.angle_gamma   90.00
#
_symmetry.space_group_name_H-M   'P 1'
#
loop_
_entity.id
_entity.type
_entity.pdbx_description
1 polymer ?
#
loop_
_entity_poly.entity_id
_entity_poly.type
_entity_poly.pdbx_seq_one_letter_code
_entity_poly.pdbx_strand_id
1 'polypeptide(L)'
;VDLKPKATINEMFDVGRAYYFGGANAKSYAAFVKFSEKYPDEVYGWEWKFNNARVIDSTKKDSIAVPDALKLVEFAEKDTAKYKKQYLSAAGFLVEYYANVAKDGTKALEWVTKMLVLDPSNPSLLSIKQQLEKSGQRAPSTQPKTGSSGKTDAGKRESNAG
;
A
#
# COMPACT_ATOMS: atom_id res chain seq x y z
N VAL A 1 11.22 -17.44 -16.63
CA VAL A 1 9.90 -17.64 -17.28
C VAL A 1 10.17 -17.92 -18.73
N ASP A 2 9.96 -19.17 -19.14
CA ASP A 2 10.13 -19.62 -20.51
C ASP A 2 8.79 -19.48 -21.23
N LEU A 3 8.72 -18.53 -22.17
CA LEU A 3 7.56 -18.31 -23.02
C LEU A 3 7.82 -18.98 -24.37
N LYS A 4 6.78 -19.54 -25.00
CA LYS A 4 6.88 -20.04 -26.39
C LYS A 4 7.31 -18.89 -27.32
N PRO A 5 8.03 -19.17 -28.42
CA PRO A 5 8.58 -18.14 -29.32
C PRO A 5 7.55 -17.17 -29.94
N LYS A 6 6.26 -17.50 -29.91
CA LYS A 6 5.14 -16.65 -30.38
C LYS A 6 3.95 -16.69 -29.42
N ALA A 7 4.21 -16.66 -28.11
CA ALA A 7 3.15 -16.61 -27.12
C ALA A 7 2.23 -15.40 -27.40
N THR A 8 0.93 -15.67 -27.54
CA THR A 8 -0.12 -14.67 -27.66
C THR A 8 -0.20 -13.82 -26.38
N ILE A 9 -0.84 -12.66 -26.46
CA ILE A 9 -1.10 -11.83 -25.28
C ILE A 9 -1.81 -12.63 -24.17
N ASN A 10 -2.82 -13.44 -24.52
CA ASN A 10 -3.57 -14.26 -23.58
C ASN A 10 -2.69 -15.33 -22.93
N GLU A 11 -1.85 -16.04 -23.69
CA GLU A 11 -0.95 -17.04 -23.11
C GLU A 11 0.06 -16.42 -22.14
N MET A 12 0.59 -15.23 -22.45
CA MET A 12 1.49 -14.53 -21.54
C MET A 12 0.78 -14.10 -20.26
N PHE A 13 -0.46 -13.62 -20.38
CA PHE A 13 -1.30 -13.25 -19.26
C PHE A 13 -1.64 -14.45 -18.36
N ASP A 14 -2.06 -15.56 -18.97
CA ASP A 14 -2.47 -16.77 -18.27
C ASP A 14 -1.31 -17.43 -17.51
N VAL A 15 -0.10 -17.43 -18.08
CA VAL A 15 1.11 -17.90 -17.38
C VAL A 15 1.37 -17.08 -16.12
N GLY A 16 1.29 -15.75 -16.20
CA GLY A 16 1.45 -14.87 -15.06
C GLY A 16 0.41 -15.17 -13.97
N ARG A 17 -0.85 -15.33 -14.33
CA ARG A 17 -1.93 -15.66 -13.39
C ARG A 17 -1.79 -17.05 -12.80
N ALA A 18 -1.39 -18.05 -13.58
CA ALA A 18 -1.16 -19.41 -13.10
C ALA A 18 -0.08 -19.43 -12.00
N TYR A 19 1.00 -18.66 -12.17
CA TYR A 19 1.99 -18.50 -11.09
C TYR A 19 1.43 -17.81 -9.86
N TYR A 20 0.59 -16.77 -10.02
CA TYR A 20 -0.02 -16.07 -8.88
C TYR A 20 -0.91 -17.00 -8.06
N PHE A 21 -1.86 -17.67 -8.73
CA PHE A 21 -2.80 -18.59 -8.05
C PHE A 21 -2.12 -19.85 -7.53
N GLY A 22 -0.97 -20.25 -8.10
CA GLY A 22 -0.11 -21.30 -7.57
C GLY A 22 0.80 -20.85 -6.41
N GLY A 23 0.70 -19.60 -5.94
CA GLY A 23 1.51 -19.05 -4.85
C GLY A 23 2.95 -18.69 -5.23
N ALA A 24 3.33 -18.85 -6.50
CA ALA A 24 4.65 -18.52 -7.03
C ALA A 24 4.75 -17.02 -7.41
N ASN A 25 4.47 -16.13 -6.47
CA ASN A 25 4.33 -14.68 -6.72
C ASN A 25 5.58 -14.04 -7.36
N ALA A 26 6.79 -14.44 -6.98
CA ALA A 26 8.02 -13.93 -7.63
C ALA A 26 8.11 -14.33 -9.12
N LYS A 27 7.65 -15.53 -9.50
CA LYS A 27 7.59 -15.95 -10.91
C LYS A 27 6.49 -15.21 -11.65
N SER A 28 5.35 -15.01 -11.01
CA SER A 28 4.24 -14.23 -11.57
C SER A 28 4.65 -12.77 -11.79
N TYR A 29 5.31 -12.15 -10.81
CA TYR A 29 5.88 -10.81 -10.92
C TYR A 29 6.79 -10.67 -12.14
N ALA A 30 7.76 -11.58 -12.29
CA ALA A 30 8.67 -11.59 -13.43
C ALA A 30 7.95 -11.81 -14.77
N ALA A 31 6.86 -12.59 -14.79
CA ALA A 31 6.03 -12.75 -15.99
C ALA A 31 5.32 -11.43 -16.35
N PHE A 32 4.78 -10.72 -15.36
CA PHE A 32 4.08 -9.45 -15.58
C PHE A 32 5.01 -8.27 -15.86
N VAL A 33 6.26 -8.29 -15.38
CA VAL A 33 7.33 -7.38 -15.87
C VAL A 33 7.46 -7.49 -17.39
N LYS A 34 7.71 -8.71 -17.89
CA LYS A 34 7.84 -8.96 -19.34
C LYS A 34 6.58 -8.65 -20.12
N PHE A 35 5.40 -8.90 -19.52
CA PHE A 35 4.12 -8.57 -20.13
C PHE A 35 3.98 -7.05 -20.31
N SER A 36 4.22 -6.27 -19.26
CA SER A 36 4.13 -4.80 -19.30
C SER A 36 5.14 -4.15 -20.24
N GLU A 37 6.34 -4.73 -20.38
CA GLU A 37 7.34 -4.29 -21.36
C GLU A 37 6.86 -4.51 -22.80
N LYS A 38 6.20 -5.65 -23.06
CA LYS A 38 5.71 -6.00 -24.39
C LYS A 38 4.39 -5.33 -24.76
N TYR A 39 3.52 -5.11 -23.78
CA TYR A 39 2.18 -4.55 -23.95
C TYR A 39 1.98 -3.38 -22.98
N PRO A 40 2.70 -2.25 -23.17
CA PRO A 40 2.68 -1.13 -22.23
C PRO A 40 1.32 -0.42 -22.15
N ASP A 41 0.49 -0.59 -23.19
CA ASP A 41 -0.87 -0.05 -23.28
C ASP A 41 -1.94 -0.94 -22.64
N GLU A 42 -1.54 -2.07 -22.05
CA GLU A 42 -2.45 -3.01 -21.38
C GLU A 42 -2.38 -2.85 -19.87
N VAL A 43 -3.46 -2.29 -19.28
CA VAL A 43 -3.54 -1.99 -17.84
C VAL A 43 -3.25 -3.20 -16.96
N TYR A 44 -3.67 -4.38 -17.41
CA TYR A 44 -3.58 -5.59 -16.61
C TYR A 44 -2.13 -6.04 -16.38
N GLY A 45 -1.19 -5.68 -17.27
CA GLY A 45 0.23 -5.91 -17.00
C GLY A 45 0.69 -5.19 -15.73
N TRP A 46 0.40 -3.89 -15.67
CA TRP A 46 0.73 -3.03 -14.53
C TRP A 46 -0.01 -3.45 -13.26
N GLU A 47 -1.30 -3.78 -13.39
CA GLU A 47 -2.14 -4.21 -12.27
C GLU A 47 -1.60 -5.48 -11.61
N TRP A 48 -1.31 -6.51 -12.41
CA TRP A 48 -0.83 -7.77 -11.87
C TRP A 48 0.62 -7.72 -11.41
N LYS A 49 1.45 -6.87 -12.01
CA LYS A 49 2.79 -6.56 -11.48
C LYS A 49 2.68 -5.99 -10.07
N PHE A 50 1.85 -4.97 -9.88
CA PHE A 50 1.58 -4.36 -8.57
C PHE A 50 0.98 -5.35 -7.55
N ASN A 51 -0.02 -6.15 -7.95
CA ASN A 51 -0.62 -7.15 -7.06
C ASN A 51 0.40 -8.15 -6.55
N ASN A 52 1.29 -8.64 -7.41
CA ASN A 52 2.37 -9.53 -7.00
C ASN A 52 3.38 -8.85 -6.07
N ALA A 53 3.77 -7.61 -6.39
CA ALA A 53 4.70 -6.84 -5.57
C ALA A 53 4.19 -6.72 -4.12
N ARG A 54 2.89 -6.46 -3.93
CA ARG A 54 2.26 -6.38 -2.60
C ARG A 54 2.29 -7.69 -1.81
N VAL A 55 2.20 -8.82 -2.51
CA VAL A 55 2.23 -10.14 -1.86
C VAL A 55 3.66 -10.51 -1.47
N ILE A 56 4.63 -10.22 -2.35
CA ILE A 56 6.06 -10.45 -2.10
C ILE A 56 6.55 -9.55 -0.95
N ASP A 57 6.15 -8.28 -0.97
CA ASP A 57 6.54 -7.27 0.00
C ASP A 57 5.39 -6.97 0.98
N SER A 58 5.09 -7.97 1.81
CA SER A 58 4.03 -7.86 2.81
C SER A 58 4.38 -6.86 3.92
N THR A 59 5.67 -6.72 4.27
CA THR A 59 6.16 -5.87 5.36
C THR A 59 6.48 -4.43 4.94
N LYS A 60 6.60 -4.14 3.64
CA LYS A 60 6.79 -2.80 3.05
C LYS A 60 8.09 -2.09 3.42
N LYS A 61 9.06 -2.77 4.04
CA LYS A 61 10.30 -2.15 4.55
C LYS A 61 11.13 -1.48 3.44
N ASP A 62 11.27 -2.15 2.29
CA ASP A 62 11.97 -1.67 1.09
C ASP A 62 11.06 -1.88 -0.14
N SER A 63 9.95 -1.16 -0.15
CA SER A 63 8.78 -1.62 -0.90
C SER A 63 8.95 -1.59 -2.41
N ILE A 64 9.11 -2.78 -3.01
CA ILE A 64 9.05 -2.96 -4.46
C ILE A 64 7.67 -2.62 -5.04
N ALA A 65 6.63 -2.59 -4.20
CA ALA A 65 5.27 -2.28 -4.63
C ALA A 65 5.02 -0.78 -4.83
N VAL A 66 5.83 0.11 -4.23
CA VAL A 66 5.71 1.57 -4.44
C VAL A 66 5.94 1.99 -5.90
N PRO A 67 7.05 1.64 -6.56
CA PRO A 67 7.25 2.00 -7.97
C PRO A 67 6.18 1.37 -8.87
N ASP A 68 5.69 0.17 -8.56
CA ASP A 68 4.63 -0.48 -9.35
C ASP A 68 3.26 0.16 -9.15
N ALA A 69 2.93 0.59 -7.94
CA ALA A 69 1.74 1.37 -7.65
C ALA A 69 1.76 2.71 -8.40
N LEU A 70 2.88 3.43 -8.34
CA LEU A 70 3.05 4.69 -9.07
C LEU A 70 2.86 4.49 -10.58
N LYS A 71 3.40 3.41 -11.14
CA LYS A 71 3.24 3.12 -12.57
C LYS A 71 1.81 2.75 -12.95
N LEU A 72 1.10 2.00 -12.10
CA LEU A 72 -0.30 1.68 -12.34
C LEU A 72 -1.19 2.94 -12.25
N VAL A 73 -0.91 3.83 -11.31
CA VAL A 73 -1.58 5.13 -11.21
C VAL A 73 -1.33 5.97 -12.46
N GLU A 74 -0.07 6.14 -12.86
CA GLU A 74 0.30 6.89 -14.08
C GLU A 74 -0.45 6.36 -15.31
N PHE A 75 -0.56 5.03 -15.44
CA PHE A 75 -1.35 4.42 -16.50
C PHE A 75 -2.84 4.76 -16.37
N ALA A 76 -3.41 4.57 -15.18
CA ALA A 76 -4.83 4.78 -14.93
C ALA A 76 -5.26 6.25 -15.05
N GLU A 77 -4.34 7.20 -14.90
CA GLU A 77 -4.56 8.63 -15.11
C GLU A 77 -4.88 8.97 -16.58
N LYS A 78 -4.50 8.13 -17.53
CA LYS A 78 -4.85 8.31 -18.96
C LYS A 78 -6.37 8.31 -19.21
N ASP A 79 -7.12 7.53 -18.43
CA ASP A 79 -8.58 7.47 -18.47
C ASP A 79 -9.10 7.02 -17.10
N THR A 80 -9.29 7.98 -16.20
CA THR A 80 -9.71 7.73 -14.82
C THR A 80 -11.15 7.24 -14.72
N ALA A 81 -11.99 7.44 -15.75
CA ALA A 81 -13.33 6.88 -15.80
C ALA A 81 -13.28 5.37 -16.07
N LYS A 82 -12.46 4.94 -17.04
CA LYS A 82 -12.26 3.53 -17.38
C LYS A 82 -11.47 2.77 -16.32
N TYR A 83 -10.40 3.35 -15.81
CA TYR A 83 -9.44 2.69 -14.92
C TYR A 83 -9.57 3.08 -13.44
N LYS A 84 -10.74 3.61 -13.04
CA LYS A 84 -11.02 4.06 -11.68
C LYS A 84 -10.62 3.03 -10.61
N LYS A 85 -10.93 1.75 -10.83
CA LYS A 85 -10.65 0.68 -9.85
C LYS A 85 -9.14 0.49 -9.65
N GLN A 86 -8.37 0.45 -10.73
CA GLN A 86 -6.91 0.34 -10.69
C GLN A 86 -6.28 1.56 -10.04
N TYR A 87 -6.75 2.76 -10.39
CA TYR A 87 -6.32 4.00 -9.76
C TYR A 87 -6.52 3.95 -8.25
N LEU A 88 -7.75 3.68 -7.79
CA LEU A 88 -8.07 3.67 -6.36
C LEU A 88 -7.31 2.58 -5.59
N SER A 89 -7.09 1.42 -6.21
CA SER A 89 -6.30 0.33 -5.62
C SER A 89 -4.84 0.72 -5.39
N ALA A 90 -4.16 1.24 -6.41
CA ALA A 90 -2.75 1.64 -6.31
C ALA A 90 -2.56 2.91 -5.47
N ALA A 91 -3.42 3.93 -5.65
CA ALA A 91 -3.38 5.14 -4.84
C ALA A 91 -3.65 4.83 -3.36
N GLY A 92 -4.60 3.94 -3.04
CA GLY A 92 -4.88 3.51 -1.67
C GLY A 92 -3.68 2.86 -0.99
N PHE A 93 -2.94 2.03 -1.73
CA PHE A 93 -1.67 1.48 -1.23
C PHE A 93 -0.62 2.58 -0.97
N LEU A 94 -0.51 3.58 -1.85
CA LEU A 94 0.42 4.69 -1.67
C LEU A 94 0.06 5.51 -0.42
N VAL A 95 -1.23 5.74 -0.15
CA VAL A 95 -1.69 6.38 1.09
C VAL A 95 -1.22 5.60 2.31
N GLU A 96 -1.46 4.29 2.34
CA GLU A 96 -1.06 3.42 3.46
C GLU A 96 0.46 3.42 3.64
N TYR A 97 1.21 3.27 2.56
CA TYR A 97 2.68 3.25 2.59
C TYR A 97 3.24 4.58 3.12
N TYR A 98 2.81 5.71 2.55
CA TYR A 98 3.35 7.01 2.94
C TYR A 98 2.95 7.37 4.38
N ALA A 99 1.71 7.11 4.79
CA ALA A 99 1.28 7.41 6.16
C ALA A 99 1.98 6.53 7.20
N ASN A 100 2.10 5.23 6.94
CA ASN A 100 2.46 4.27 7.98
C ASN A 100 3.92 3.83 7.94
N VAL A 101 4.51 3.75 6.75
CA VAL A 101 5.86 3.20 6.55
C VAL A 101 6.87 4.32 6.34
N ALA A 102 6.69 5.15 5.31
CA ALA A 102 7.59 6.26 5.03
C ALA A 102 7.42 7.43 6.02
N LYS A 103 6.33 7.46 6.78
CA LYS A 103 5.95 8.54 7.69
C LYS A 103 5.88 9.92 6.99
N ASP A 104 5.53 9.91 5.72
CA ASP A 104 5.34 11.10 4.88
C ASP A 104 3.84 11.43 4.79
N GLY A 105 3.36 12.14 5.82
CA GLY A 105 1.95 12.54 5.90
C GLY A 105 1.52 13.47 4.75
N THR A 106 2.45 14.27 4.22
CA THR A 106 2.19 15.17 3.09
C THR A 106 1.89 14.37 1.83
N LYS A 107 2.74 13.41 1.46
CA LYS A 107 2.47 12.54 0.30
C LYS A 107 1.21 11.70 0.49
N ALA A 108 0.96 11.20 1.70
CA ALA A 108 -0.28 10.48 1.97
C ALA A 108 -1.51 11.39 1.72
N LEU A 109 -1.46 12.64 2.18
CA LEU A 109 -2.54 13.62 2.00
C LEU A 109 -2.75 14.00 0.53
N GLU A 110 -1.67 14.14 -0.24
CA GLU A 110 -1.73 14.34 -1.69
C GLU A 110 -2.51 13.23 -2.38
N TRP A 111 -2.17 11.96 -2.11
CA TRP A 111 -2.85 10.81 -2.70
C TRP A 111 -4.33 10.71 -2.27
N VAL A 112 -4.63 10.90 -0.98
CA VAL A 112 -6.03 10.91 -0.50
C VAL A 112 -6.84 12.00 -1.20
N THR A 113 -6.26 13.19 -1.37
CA THR A 113 -6.94 14.30 -2.04
C THR A 113 -7.24 13.97 -3.49
N LYS A 114 -6.29 13.37 -4.22
CA LYS A 114 -6.54 12.90 -5.59
C LYS A 114 -7.63 11.82 -5.66
N MET A 115 -7.64 10.87 -4.71
CA MET A 115 -8.70 9.84 -4.66
C MET A 115 -10.09 10.44 -4.40
N LEU A 116 -10.19 11.48 -3.55
CA LEU A 116 -11.45 12.19 -3.29
C LEU A 116 -11.98 12.97 -4.50
N VAL A 117 -11.14 13.34 -5.48
CA VAL A 117 -11.65 13.89 -6.75
C VAL A 117 -12.49 12.84 -7.49
N LEU A 118 -12.10 11.57 -7.42
CA LEU A 118 -12.80 10.46 -8.08
C LEU A 118 -13.95 9.88 -7.25
N ASP A 119 -13.87 9.96 -5.93
CA ASP A 119 -14.88 9.45 -4.99
C ASP A 119 -15.07 10.41 -3.80
N PRO A 120 -15.72 11.57 -4.03
CA PRO A 120 -15.78 12.67 -3.06
C PRO A 120 -16.60 12.33 -1.80
N SER A 121 -17.52 11.38 -1.91
CA SER A 121 -18.39 10.93 -0.81
C SER A 121 -17.80 9.78 -0.01
N ASN A 122 -16.57 9.33 -0.30
CA ASN A 122 -15.98 8.17 0.36
C ASN A 122 -15.70 8.47 1.85
N PRO A 123 -16.42 7.83 2.80
CA PRO A 123 -16.27 8.15 4.21
C PRO A 123 -14.89 7.79 4.76
N SER A 124 -14.27 6.72 4.25
CA SER A 124 -12.92 6.30 4.66
C SER A 124 -11.87 7.31 4.22
N LEU A 125 -11.91 7.79 2.97
CA LEU A 125 -10.96 8.79 2.49
C LEU A 125 -11.11 10.14 3.19
N LEU A 126 -12.35 10.56 3.47
CA LEU A 126 -12.62 11.77 4.25
C LEU A 126 -12.05 11.67 5.67
N SER A 127 -12.20 10.52 6.32
CA SER A 127 -11.64 10.26 7.65
C SER A 127 -10.11 10.27 7.64
N ILE A 128 -9.48 9.59 6.66
CA ILE A 128 -8.01 9.57 6.53
C ILE A 128 -7.48 10.99 6.29
N LYS A 129 -8.12 11.77 5.41
CA LYS A 129 -7.75 13.17 5.16
C LYS A 129 -7.73 13.99 6.46
N GLN A 130 -8.80 13.92 7.24
CA GLN A 130 -8.91 14.63 8.52
C GLN A 130 -7.83 14.20 9.53
N GLN A 131 -7.48 12.91 9.56
CA GLN A 131 -6.42 12.40 10.45
C GLN A 131 -5.04 12.92 10.04
N LEU A 132 -4.74 12.93 8.74
CA LEU A 132 -3.47 13.43 8.20
C LEU A 132 -3.31 14.95 8.39
N GLU A 133 -4.39 15.73 8.21
CA GLU A 133 -4.38 17.17 8.45
C GLU A 133 -4.13 17.48 9.94
N LYS A 134 -4.78 16.74 10.85
CA LYS A 134 -4.56 16.88 12.30
C LYS A 134 -3.16 16.47 12.74
N SER A 135 -2.58 15.44 12.14
CA SER A 135 -1.21 15.01 12.48
C SER A 135 -0.15 15.98 11.97
N GLY A 136 -0.36 16.59 10.79
CA GLY A 136 0.53 17.64 10.26
C GLY A 136 0.48 18.96 11.04
N GLN A 137 -0.64 19.27 11.67
CA GLN A 137 -0.79 20.46 12.53
C GLN A 137 -0.20 20.27 13.94
N ARG A 138 -0.01 19.02 14.38
CA ARG A 138 0.70 18.72 15.62
C ARG A 138 2.21 18.80 15.32
N ALA A 139 2.78 20.00 15.44
CA ALA A 139 4.22 20.16 15.61
C ALA A 139 4.72 19.20 16.71
N PRO A 140 5.98 18.69 16.64
CA PRO A 140 6.46 17.70 17.59
C PRO A 140 6.40 18.31 18.99
N SER A 141 5.42 17.88 19.78
CA SER A 141 5.42 18.15 21.20
C SER A 141 6.56 17.33 21.79
N THR A 142 7.71 17.96 22.02
CA THR A 142 8.66 17.52 23.03
C THR A 142 7.95 17.57 24.38
N GLN A 143 7.15 16.54 24.70
CA GLN A 143 6.71 16.31 26.05
C GLN A 143 7.73 15.38 26.73
N PRO A 144 8.38 15.82 27.82
CA PRO A 144 9.28 14.97 28.58
C PRO A 144 8.49 13.78 29.12
N LYS A 145 9.07 12.57 29.01
CA LYS A 145 8.64 11.44 29.84
C LYS A 145 8.87 11.85 31.31
N THR A 146 7.82 12.29 32.00
CA THR A 146 7.80 12.29 33.46
C THR A 146 7.93 10.85 33.91
N GLY A 147 9.13 10.48 34.34
CA GLY A 147 9.41 9.18 34.91
C GLY A 147 8.54 8.95 36.14
N SER A 148 7.75 7.88 36.10
CA SER A 148 7.23 7.29 37.32
C SER A 148 8.37 6.47 37.93
N SER A 149 9.03 7.03 38.93
CA SER A 149 10.00 6.35 39.80
C SER A 149 9.62 6.67 41.24
N GLY A 150 9.25 5.63 41.99
CA GLY A 150 8.88 5.73 43.40
C GLY A 150 8.28 4.40 43.86
N LYS A 151 9.07 3.32 43.90
CA LYS A 151 9.74 2.76 45.10
C LYS A 151 8.83 1.79 45.88
N THR A 152 9.25 0.54 45.87
CA THR A 152 8.88 -0.53 46.81
C THR A 152 9.01 -0.08 48.27
N ASP A 153 8.04 -0.44 49.11
CA ASP A 153 8.33 -0.80 50.49
C ASP A 153 7.48 -1.99 50.94
N ALA A 154 8.11 -2.85 51.71
CA ALA A 154 7.64 -4.14 52.16
C ALA A 154 6.95 -4.03 53.52
N GLY A 155 5.90 -4.82 53.70
CA GLY A 155 5.57 -5.44 54.99
C GLY A 155 4.83 -4.60 56.03
N LYS A 156 3.55 -4.92 56.24
CA LYS A 156 3.08 -5.30 57.58
C LYS A 156 1.81 -6.17 57.48
N ARG A 157 1.95 -7.43 57.90
CA ARG A 157 0.82 -8.27 58.33
C ARG A 157 0.41 -7.80 59.72
N GLU A 158 -0.87 -7.54 59.94
CA GLU A 158 -1.51 -7.69 61.26
C GLU A 158 -3.05 -7.70 61.12
N SER A 159 -3.61 -8.87 61.43
CA SER A 159 -4.91 -9.16 62.04
C SER A 159 -6.14 -8.29 61.74
N ASN A 160 -7.16 -8.89 61.09
CA ASN A 160 -8.48 -9.02 61.72
C ASN A 160 -9.32 -10.11 61.05
N ALA A 161 -9.53 -11.21 61.78
CA ALA A 161 -10.63 -12.14 61.56
C ALA A 161 -11.57 -11.99 62.76
N GLY A 162 -12.83 -11.71 62.47
CA GLY A 162 -13.95 -12.00 63.35
C GLY A 162 -14.59 -13.31 62.92
#